data_AF-A0A6M0RCE4-F1
#
_entry.id   AF-A0A6M0RCE4-F1
#
_cell.length_a   1.000
_cell.length_b   1.000
_cell.length_c   1.000
_cell.angle_alpha   90.00
_cell.angle_beta   90.00
_cell.angle_gamma   90.00
#
_symmetry.space_group_name_H-M   'P 1'
#
loop_
_entity.id
_entity.type
_entity.pdbx_description
1 polymer ?
#
loop_
_entity_poly.entity_id
_entity_poly.type
_entity_poly.pdbx_seq_one_letter_code
_entity_poly.pdbx_strand_id
1 'polypeptide(L)'
;MSLNKFGEFVSERRKEKKISLRKMAELLDLSPAYWSDIEKGRRNPPNINKLQEIANILDLSHDELDEMIDMASEDRDEIPMNLPDYIKENNLARTALRKARKMDEVEGKSGVTEKAWKDFIKALEEEE
;
A
#
# COMPACT_ATOMS: atom_id res chain seq x y z
N MET A 1 -5.58 17.03 1.24
CA MET A 1 -4.30 16.83 0.53
C MET A 1 -4.06 15.33 0.48
N SER A 2 -3.99 14.62 -0.63
CA SER A 2 -4.70 14.81 -1.90
C SER A 2 -5.86 13.80 -1.95
N LEU A 3 -6.89 14.11 -2.74
CA LEU A 3 -7.92 13.15 -3.11
C LEU A 3 -7.28 12.17 -4.12
N ASN A 4 -7.27 10.87 -3.84
CA ASN A 4 -6.99 9.79 -4.80
C ASN A 4 -5.55 9.69 -5.33
N LYS A 5 -4.58 9.43 -4.44
CA LYS A 5 -3.20 9.15 -4.86
C LYS A 5 -3.10 7.85 -5.66
N PHE A 6 -3.84 6.83 -5.25
CA PHE A 6 -3.85 5.52 -5.92
C PHE A 6 -4.27 5.63 -7.39
N GLY A 7 -5.38 6.30 -7.65
CA GLY A 7 -5.91 6.43 -9.01
C GLY A 7 -5.01 7.25 -9.93
N GLU A 8 -4.34 8.29 -9.39
CA GLU A 8 -3.32 9.07 -10.11
C GLU A 8 -2.14 8.18 -10.51
N PHE A 9 -1.52 7.49 -9.55
CA PHE A 9 -0.40 6.58 -9.78
C PHE A 9 -0.72 5.53 -10.84
N VAL A 10 -1.84 4.81 -10.68
CA VAL A 10 -2.24 3.76 -11.62
C VAL A 10 -2.53 4.32 -13.02
N SER A 11 -3.17 5.49 -13.11
CA SER A 11 -3.41 6.16 -14.39
C SER A 11 -2.11 6.53 -15.10
N GLU A 12 -1.10 7.02 -14.37
CA GLU A 12 0.21 7.36 -14.91
C GLU A 12 0.95 6.13 -15.43
N ARG A 13 1.13 5.10 -14.60
CA ARG A 13 1.78 3.84 -14.98
C ARG A 13 1.08 3.17 -16.17
N ARG A 14 -0.24 3.19 -16.19
CA ARG A 14 -1.04 2.67 -17.32
C ARG A 14 -0.71 3.41 -18.62
N LYS A 15 -0.61 4.74 -18.59
CA LYS A 15 -0.29 5.56 -19.77
C LYS A 15 1.14 5.34 -20.25
N GLU A 16 2.11 5.20 -19.35
CA GLU A 16 3.50 4.88 -19.68
C GLU A 16 3.60 3.56 -20.44
N LYS A 17 2.83 2.56 -20.01
CA LYS A 17 2.67 1.28 -20.71
C LYS A 17 1.80 1.31 -21.97
N LYS A 18 1.28 2.48 -22.34
CA LYS A 18 0.37 2.67 -23.48
C LYS A 18 -0.89 1.80 -23.39
N ILE A 19 -1.31 1.43 -22.19
CA ILE A 19 -2.54 0.70 -21.94
C ILE A 19 -3.68 1.73 -21.92
N SER A 20 -4.72 1.51 -22.72
CA SER A 20 -5.90 2.38 -22.69
C SER A 20 -6.75 2.09 -21.44
N LEU A 21 -7.55 3.07 -20.99
CA LEU A 21 -8.48 2.88 -19.87
C LEU A 21 -9.42 1.68 -20.11
N ARG A 22 -9.93 1.53 -21.34
CA ARG A 22 -10.79 0.39 -21.72
C ARG A 22 -10.03 -0.93 -21.68
N LYS A 23 -8.77 -0.96 -22.13
CA LYS A 23 -7.96 -2.18 -22.10
C LYS A 23 -7.61 -2.60 -20.68
N MET A 24 -7.30 -1.65 -19.80
CA MET A 24 -7.06 -1.95 -18.38
C MET A 24 -8.31 -2.52 -17.71
N ALA A 25 -9.48 -1.90 -17.96
CA ALA A 25 -10.75 -2.40 -17.44
C ALA A 25 -11.03 -3.84 -17.92
N GLU A 26 -10.78 -4.13 -19.21
CA GLU A 26 -10.90 -5.48 -19.78
C GLU A 26 -9.93 -6.47 -19.09
N LEU A 27 -8.65 -6.11 -18.91
CA LEU A 27 -7.66 -6.97 -18.26
C LEU A 27 -7.98 -7.28 -16.80
N LEU A 28 -8.64 -6.35 -16.10
CA LEU A 28 -9.06 -6.50 -14.70
C LEU A 28 -10.43 -7.15 -14.52
N ASP A 29 -11.11 -7.50 -15.63
CA ASP A 29 -12.51 -7.96 -15.66
C ASP A 29 -13.48 -6.96 -14.97
N LEU A 30 -13.34 -5.68 -15.31
CA LEU A 30 -14.13 -4.57 -14.79
C LEU A 30 -14.79 -3.77 -15.92
N SER A 31 -15.89 -3.08 -15.61
CA SER A 31 -16.48 -2.14 -16.56
C SER A 31 -15.58 -0.91 -16.73
N PRO A 32 -15.45 -0.33 -17.95
CA PRO A 32 -14.69 0.89 -18.17
C PRO A 32 -15.15 2.07 -17.32
N ALA A 33 -16.45 2.17 -17.03
CA ALA A 33 -17.00 3.21 -16.17
C ALA A 33 -16.51 3.05 -14.72
N TYR A 34 -16.59 1.85 -14.17
CA TYR A 34 -16.13 1.55 -12.81
C TYR A 34 -14.62 1.79 -12.66
N TRP A 35 -13.81 1.31 -13.61
CA TRP A 35 -12.38 1.56 -13.60
C TRP A 35 -12.05 3.06 -13.74
N SER A 36 -12.79 3.79 -14.58
CA SER A 36 -12.62 5.25 -14.67
C SER A 36 -13.01 5.97 -13.38
N ASP A 37 -13.95 5.46 -12.61
CA ASP A 37 -14.33 6.05 -11.32
C ASP A 37 -13.22 5.83 -10.29
N ILE A 38 -12.58 4.66 -10.30
CA ILE A 38 -11.42 4.36 -9.45
C ILE A 38 -10.25 5.28 -9.80
N GLU A 39 -9.82 5.37 -11.06
CA GLU A 39 -8.69 6.24 -11.45
C GLU A 39 -8.93 7.72 -11.12
N LYS A 40 -10.20 8.15 -11.03
CA LYS A 40 -10.60 9.53 -10.71
C LYS A 40 -10.98 9.72 -9.25
N GLY A 41 -10.82 8.72 -8.38
CA GLY A 41 -11.06 8.87 -6.95
C GLY A 41 -12.52 8.95 -6.55
N ARG A 42 -13.44 8.59 -7.45
CA ARG A 42 -14.88 8.54 -7.15
C ARG A 42 -15.28 7.22 -6.49
N ARG A 43 -14.38 6.24 -6.48
CA ARG A 43 -14.54 4.93 -5.85
C ARG A 43 -13.27 4.59 -5.10
N ASN A 44 -13.43 3.86 -4.01
CA ASN A 44 -12.29 3.36 -3.25
C ASN A 44 -11.41 2.47 -4.13
N PRO A 45 -10.10 2.47 -3.87
CA PRO A 45 -9.18 1.48 -4.39
C PRO A 45 -9.69 0.05 -4.15
N PRO A 46 -9.41 -0.89 -5.06
CA PRO A 46 -9.88 -2.26 -4.94
C PRO A 46 -9.14 -3.00 -3.82
N ASN A 47 -9.49 -4.28 -3.60
CA ASN A 47 -8.85 -5.11 -2.58
C ASN A 47 -7.43 -5.55 -2.98
N ILE A 48 -6.71 -6.12 -2.01
CA ILE A 48 -5.31 -6.55 -2.17
C ILE A 48 -5.08 -7.50 -3.36
N ASN A 49 -6.00 -8.45 -3.60
CA ASN A 49 -5.88 -9.39 -4.72
C ASN A 49 -5.91 -8.65 -6.06
N LYS A 50 -6.81 -7.66 -6.20
CA LYS A 50 -6.89 -6.84 -7.41
C LYS A 50 -5.71 -5.89 -7.53
N LEU A 51 -5.15 -5.40 -6.42
CA LEU A 51 -3.90 -4.64 -6.42
C LEU A 51 -2.72 -5.48 -6.97
N GLN A 52 -2.62 -6.75 -6.58
CA GLN A 52 -1.62 -7.67 -7.14
C GLN A 52 -1.82 -7.88 -8.65
N GLU A 53 -3.06 -8.05 -9.12
CA GLU A 53 -3.35 -8.12 -10.56
C GLU A 53 -2.92 -6.83 -11.30
N ILE A 54 -3.20 -5.67 -10.72
CA ILE A 54 -2.80 -4.37 -11.27
C ILE A 54 -1.27 -4.30 -11.36
N ALA A 55 -0.56 -4.69 -10.31
CA ALA A 55 0.91 -4.71 -10.30
C ALA A 55 1.47 -5.62 -11.38
N ASN A 56 0.89 -6.81 -11.59
CA ASN A 56 1.30 -7.72 -12.66
C ASN A 56 1.07 -7.12 -14.05
N ILE A 57 -0.10 -6.50 -14.29
CA ILE A 57 -0.39 -5.83 -15.57
C ILE A 57 0.58 -4.65 -15.79
N LEU A 58 0.87 -3.92 -14.72
CA LEU A 58 1.74 -2.76 -14.71
C LEU A 58 3.23 -3.10 -14.54
N ASP A 59 3.60 -4.38 -14.43
CA ASP A 59 4.99 -4.87 -14.26
C ASP A 59 5.73 -4.05 -13.20
N LEU A 60 5.07 -3.86 -12.06
CA LEU A 60 5.61 -3.12 -10.94
C LEU A 60 6.65 -3.97 -10.21
N SER A 61 7.69 -3.32 -9.69
CA SER A 61 8.59 -3.95 -8.72
C SER A 61 7.87 -4.25 -7.40
N HIS A 62 8.53 -4.99 -6.50
CA HIS A 62 7.99 -5.24 -5.16
C HIS A 62 7.83 -3.92 -4.39
N ASP A 63 8.83 -3.04 -4.43
CA ASP A 63 8.77 -1.72 -3.80
C ASP A 63 7.61 -0.87 -4.35
N GLU A 64 7.41 -0.88 -5.67
CA GLU A 64 6.33 -0.14 -6.32
C GLU A 64 4.94 -0.72 -6.00
N LEU A 65 4.85 -2.04 -5.79
CA LEU A 65 3.64 -2.68 -5.29
C LEU A 65 3.35 -2.23 -3.85
N ASP A 66 4.35 -2.21 -2.98
CA ASP A 66 4.18 -1.75 -1.59
C ASP A 66 3.77 -0.27 -1.54
N GLU A 67 4.40 0.60 -2.33
CA GLU A 67 3.98 1.99 -2.49
C GLU A 67 2.52 2.10 -2.97
N MET A 68 2.12 1.28 -3.94
CA MET A 68 0.74 1.25 -4.43
C MET A 68 -0.25 0.78 -3.35
N ILE A 69 0.13 -0.20 -2.54
CA ILE A 69 -0.70 -0.69 -1.43
C ILE A 69 -0.85 0.41 -0.37
N ASP A 70 0.22 1.12 -0.04
CA ASP A 70 0.19 2.25 0.90
C ASP A 70 -0.75 3.35 0.41
N MET A 71 -0.63 3.77 -0.86
CA MET A 71 -1.55 4.74 -1.47
C MET A 71 -3.00 4.26 -1.45
N ALA A 72 -3.23 2.99 -1.80
CA ALA A 72 -4.57 2.41 -1.81
C ALA A 72 -5.20 2.31 -0.41
N SER A 73 -4.38 2.10 0.61
CA SER A 73 -4.82 1.98 2.00
C SER A 73 -5.07 3.35 2.62
N GLU A 74 -4.20 4.32 2.34
CA GLU A 74 -4.38 5.73 2.74
C GLU A 74 -5.67 6.31 2.14
N ASP A 75 -5.93 6.08 0.85
CA ASP A 75 -7.18 6.50 0.18
C ASP A 75 -8.44 5.84 0.77
N ARG A 76 -8.29 4.75 1.55
CA ARG A 76 -9.36 4.05 2.26
C ARG A 76 -9.43 4.37 3.76
N ASP A 77 -8.52 5.20 4.28
CA ASP A 77 -8.34 5.42 5.72
C ASP A 77 -8.12 4.10 6.50
N GLU A 78 -7.33 3.19 5.91
CA GLU A 78 -7.00 1.88 6.44
C GLU A 78 -5.47 1.71 6.59
N ILE A 79 -5.04 0.80 7.49
CA ILE A 79 -3.64 0.36 7.51
C ILE A 79 -3.29 -0.39 6.21
N PRO A 80 -2.00 -0.48 5.82
CA PRO A 80 -1.60 -1.17 4.59
C PRO A 80 -2.24 -2.56 4.48
N MET A 81 -3.01 -2.79 3.41
CA MET A 81 -3.90 -3.94 3.27
C MET A 81 -3.21 -5.31 3.31
N ASN A 82 -1.89 -5.36 3.10
CA ASN A 82 -1.07 -6.59 3.19
C ASN A 82 -0.57 -6.91 4.61
N LEU A 83 -0.64 -5.97 5.56
CA LEU A 83 -0.13 -6.16 6.92
C LEU A 83 -1.08 -6.86 7.92
N PRO A 84 -2.43 -6.74 7.86
CA PRO A 84 -3.32 -7.31 8.88
C PRO A 84 -3.10 -8.80 9.13
N ASP A 85 -2.97 -9.60 8.08
CA ASP A 85 -2.80 -11.04 8.20
C ASP A 85 -1.44 -11.39 8.80
N TYR A 86 -0.37 -10.73 8.34
CA TYR A 86 0.96 -10.89 8.93
C TYR A 86 0.96 -10.56 10.44
N ILE A 87 0.36 -9.43 10.84
CA ILE A 87 0.25 -9.02 12.24
C ILE A 87 -0.58 -10.03 13.03
N LYS A 88 -1.67 -10.55 12.47
CA LYS A 88 -2.55 -11.52 13.13
C LYS A 88 -1.81 -12.82 13.44
N GLU A 89 -1.02 -13.31 12.49
CA GLU A 89 -0.28 -14.58 12.59
C GLU A 89 0.98 -14.45 13.45
N ASN A 90 1.61 -13.27 13.51
CA ASN A 90 2.87 -13.07 14.22
C ASN A 90 2.68 -12.45 15.62
N ASN A 91 2.88 -13.25 16.68
CA ASN A 91 2.78 -12.77 18.06
C ASN A 91 3.88 -11.77 18.45
N LEU A 92 5.09 -11.91 17.88
CA LEU A 92 6.19 -10.97 18.11
C LEU A 92 5.86 -9.62 17.50
N ALA A 93 5.32 -9.58 16.28
CA ALA A 93 4.86 -8.34 15.64
C ALA A 93 3.84 -7.61 16.50
N ARG A 94 2.81 -8.31 16.99
CA ARG A 94 1.80 -7.71 17.91
C ARG A 94 2.42 -7.18 19.21
N THR A 95 3.39 -7.91 19.76
CA THR A 95 4.06 -7.51 21.00
C THR A 95 4.94 -6.28 20.78
N ALA A 96 5.69 -6.25 19.68
CA ALA A 96 6.54 -5.14 19.28
C ALA A 96 5.70 -3.87 19.03
N LEU A 97 4.65 -3.96 18.22
CA LEU A 97 3.75 -2.83 17.93
C LEU A 97 3.09 -2.26 19.19
N ARG A 98 2.62 -3.12 20.11
CA ARG A 98 2.07 -2.67 21.41
C ARG A 98 3.12 -1.98 22.28
N LYS A 99 4.37 -2.46 22.27
CA LYS A 99 5.46 -1.87 23.04
C LYS A 99 5.87 -0.52 22.44
N ALA A 100 6.01 -0.43 21.12
CA ALA A 100 6.28 0.81 20.41
C ALA A 100 5.21 1.87 20.72
N ARG A 101 3.93 1.54 20.57
CA ARG A 101 2.82 2.46 20.88
C ARG A 101 2.88 2.99 22.32
N LYS A 102 3.11 2.11 23.31
CA LYS A 102 3.26 2.51 24.72
C LYS A 102 4.45 3.45 24.95
N MET A 103 5.52 3.31 24.18
CA MET A 103 6.69 4.17 24.30
C MET A 103 6.45 5.54 23.66
N ASP A 104 5.69 5.61 22.57
CA ASP A 104 5.30 6.86 21.92
C ASP A 104 4.30 7.68 22.75
N GLU A 105 3.46 7.01 23.53
CA GLU A 105 2.56 7.65 24.51
C GLU A 105 3.34 8.34 25.66
N VAL A 106 4.62 8.01 25.87
CA VAL A 106 5.47 8.66 26.89
C VAL A 106 6.17 9.87 26.28
N GLU A 107 5.89 11.07 26.83
CA GLU A 107 6.52 12.32 26.41
C GLU A 107 8.05 12.20 26.31
N GLY A 108 8.62 12.68 25.20
CA GLY A 108 10.07 12.69 24.96
C GLY A 108 10.68 11.36 24.49
N LYS A 109 9.90 10.29 24.29
CA LYS A 109 10.42 8.99 23.83
C LYS A 109 10.12 8.61 22.38
N SER A 110 9.40 9.43 21.63
CA SER A 110 9.12 9.18 20.20
C SER A 110 10.39 8.95 19.37
N GLY A 111 11.46 9.73 19.62
CA GLY A 111 12.75 9.52 18.94
C GLY A 111 13.47 8.22 19.32
N VAL A 112 13.14 7.61 20.46
CA VAL A 112 13.68 6.30 20.88
C VAL A 112 13.00 5.18 20.09
N THR A 113 11.67 5.27 19.92
CA THR A 113 10.90 4.31 19.12
C THR A 113 11.32 4.37 17.65
N GLU A 114 11.46 5.58 17.09
CA GLU A 114 11.92 5.77 15.71
C GLU A 114 13.30 5.14 15.47
N LYS A 115 14.25 5.36 16.38
CA LYS A 115 15.57 4.74 16.29
C LYS A 115 15.48 3.21 16.34
N ALA A 116 14.68 2.66 17.25
CA ALA A 116 14.51 1.21 17.35
C ALA A 116 13.95 0.58 16.07
N TRP A 117 13.02 1.26 15.38
CA TRP A 117 12.52 0.78 14.09
C TRP A 117 13.59 0.81 13.00
N LYS A 118 14.38 1.90 12.90
CA LYS A 118 15.48 1.98 11.94
C LYS A 118 16.53 0.89 12.15
N ASP A 119 16.89 0.64 13.41
CA ASP A 119 17.84 -0.41 13.78
C ASP A 119 17.29 -1.80 13.42
N PHE A 120 15.98 -2.03 13.60
CA PHE A 120 15.31 -3.28 13.23
C PHE A 120 15.27 -3.51 11.71
N ILE A 121 14.90 -2.49 10.92
CA ILE A 121 14.85 -2.59 9.45
C ILE A 121 16.25 -2.87 8.89
N LYS A 122 17.26 -2.13 9.35
CA LYS A 122 18.65 -2.32 8.94
C LYS A 122 19.16 -3.73 9.22
N ALA A 123 18.75 -4.32 10.35
CA ALA A 123 19.12 -5.69 10.68
C ALA A 123 18.50 -6.74 9.74
N LEU A 124 17.33 -6.47 9.16
CA LEU A 124 16.68 -7.36 8.19
C LEU A 124 17.29 -7.24 6.79
N GLU A 125 17.66 -6.03 6.37
CA GLU A 125 18.31 -5.78 5.07
C GLU A 125 19.75 -6.34 5.01
N GLU A 126 20.44 -6.45 6.15
CA GLU A 126 21.80 -7.02 6.21
C GLU A 126 21.82 -8.56 6.14
N GLU A 127 20.68 -9.22 6.27
CA GLU A 127 20.54 -10.67 6.21
C GLU A 127 20.07 -11.21 4.83
N GLU A 128 19.77 -10.32 3.87
CA GLU A 128 19.53 -10.64 2.45
C GLU A 128 20.83 -10.64 1.61
#